data_AF-A0A2M6Y3Z1-F1
#
_entry.id   AF-A0A2M6Y3Z1-F1
#
_cell.length_a   1.000
_cell.length_b   1.000
_cell.length_c   1.000
_cell.angle_alpha   90.00
_cell.angle_beta   90.00
_cell.angle_gamma   90.00
#
_symmetry.space_group_name_H-M   'P 1'
#
loop_
_entity.id
_entity.type
_entity.pdbx_description
1 polymer ?
#
loop_
_entity_poly.entity_id
_entity_poly.type
_entity_poly.pdbx_seq_one_letter_code
_entity_poly.pdbx_strand_id
1 'polypeptide(L)' 'MKKEAVITGAGIISSAGACAGETWQSLKEGRDGLRPFSLFPSAKYSGMPSGQLPADLSALSGLAAGSRPDHLAVAAAR' A
#
# COMPACT_ATOMS: atom_id res chain seq x y z
N MET A 1 32.93 -8.11 17.53
CA MET A 1 31.92 -7.03 17.60
C MET A 1 30.86 -7.28 16.55
N LYS A 2 29.57 -7.15 16.89
CA LYS A 2 28.46 -7.29 15.95
C LYS A 2 28.15 -5.92 15.36
N LYS A 3 27.96 -5.80 14.05
CA LYS A 3 27.55 -4.53 13.42
C LYS A 3 26.08 -4.28 13.72
N GLU A 4 25.75 -3.07 14.14
CA GLU A 4 24.36 -2.63 14.30
C GLU A 4 23.82 -2.15 12.96
N ALA A 5 22.63 -2.63 12.61
CA ALA A 5 21.90 -2.16 11.44
C ALA A 5 20.88 -1.10 11.89
N VAL A 6 20.75 -0.03 11.11
CA VAL A 6 19.78 1.04 11.34
C VAL A 6 18.88 1.21 10.12
N ILE A 7 17.66 1.69 10.33
CA ILE A 7 16.71 2.00 9.26
C ILE A 7 16.99 3.43 8.80
N THR A 8 17.46 3.58 7.55
CA THR A 8 17.77 4.88 6.95
C THR A 8 16.66 5.40 6.04
N GLY A 9 15.68 4.57 5.72
CA GLY A 9 14.52 4.92 4.91
C GLY A 9 13.48 3.82 4.92
N ALA A 10 12.24 4.19 4.63
CA ALA A 10 11.13 3.27 4.47
C ALA A 10 10.17 3.84 3.42
N GLY A 11 9.77 3.01 2.47
CA GLY A 11 8.61 3.29 1.62
C GLY A 11 7.45 2.40 2.02
N ILE A 12 6.26 2.98 2.05
CA ILE A 12 5.04 2.32 2.51
C ILE A 12 3.93 2.61 1.52
N ILE A 13 3.29 1.55 1.04
CA ILE A 13 2.04 1.61 0.29
C ILE A 13 1.01 0.83 1.09
N SER A 14 -0.02 1.51 1.59
CA SER A 14 -1.05 0.93 2.42
C SER A 14 -2.42 1.53 2.12
N SER A 15 -3.48 0.94 2.65
CA SER A 15 -4.81 1.54 2.59
C SER A 15 -4.95 2.78 3.49
N ALA A 16 -4.01 3.00 4.42
CA ALA A 16 -3.95 4.17 5.28
C ALA A 16 -3.09 5.31 4.68
N GLY A 17 -2.41 5.09 3.55
CA GLY A 17 -1.58 6.09 2.88
C GLY A 17 -0.69 5.49 1.79
N ALA A 18 -0.40 6.26 0.75
CA ALA A 18 0.42 5.87 -0.40
C ALA A 18 1.91 6.27 -0.26
N CYS A 19 2.32 6.75 0.91
CA CYS A 19 3.71 6.91 1.27
C CYS A 19 3.91 6.75 2.79
N ALA A 20 5.17 6.74 3.24
CA ALA A 20 5.49 6.65 4.66
C ALA A 20 4.92 7.84 5.47
N GLY A 21 4.97 9.06 4.92
CA GLY A 21 4.46 10.27 5.58
C GLY A 21 2.93 10.23 5.77
N GLU A 22 2.19 9.90 4.72
CA GLU A 22 0.74 9.76 4.78
C GLU A 22 0.33 8.64 5.74
N THR A 23 0.98 7.48 5.65
CA THR A 23 0.70 6.35 6.54
C THR A 23 0.97 6.72 7.99
N TRP A 24 2.11 7.36 8.28
CA TRP A 24 2.46 7.83 9.61
C TRP A 24 1.43 8.83 10.16
N GLN A 25 0.97 9.77 9.32
CA GLN A 25 -0.05 10.72 9.72
C GLN A 25 -1.38 10.03 10.03
N SER A 26 -1.81 9.07 9.20
CA SER A 26 -3.03 8.30 9.45
C SER A 26 -2.96 7.49 10.74
N LEU A 27 -1.81 6.88 11.03
CA LEU A 27 -1.59 6.17 12.30
C LEU A 27 -1.71 7.10 13.51
N LYS A 28 -1.08 8.29 13.46
CA LYS A 28 -1.17 9.28 14.55
C LYS A 28 -2.60 9.76 14.78
N GLU A 29 -3.37 9.91 13.72
CA GLU A 29 -4.75 10.38 13.80
C GLU A 29 -5.77 9.27 14.07
N GLY A 30 -5.36 7.99 14.08
CA GLY A 30 -6.28 6.87 14.22
C GLY A 30 -7.23 6.71 13.02
N ARG A 31 -6.83 7.17 11.83
CA ARG A 31 -7.63 7.02 10.61
C ARG A 31 -7.62 5.56 10.16
N ASP A 32 -8.81 5.02 9.89
CA ASP A 32 -8.97 3.69 9.31
C ASP A 32 -8.86 3.76 7.78
N GLY A 33 -8.10 2.83 7.19
CA GLY A 33 -7.97 2.66 5.74
C GLY A 33 -8.96 1.65 5.15
N LEU A 34 -9.79 1.01 5.96
CA LEU A 34 -10.80 0.07 5.49
C LEU A 34 -11.90 0.80 4.73
N ARG A 35 -12.27 0.21 3.60
CA ARG A 35 -13.38 0.68 2.76
C ARG A 35 -14.06 -0.52 2.10
N PRO A 36 -15.31 -0.37 1.63
CA PRO A 36 -16.00 -1.43 0.92
C PRO A 36 -15.16 -2.04 -0.22
N PHE A 37 -15.12 -3.37 -0.30
CA PHE A 37 -14.41 -4.11 -1.34
C PHE A 37 -14.84 -3.65 -2.74
N SER A 38 -13.87 -3.25 -3.57
CA SER A 38 -14.09 -2.64 -4.88
C SER A 38 -12.97 -2.92 -5.90
N LEU A 39 -11.98 -3.78 -5.58
CA LEU A 39 -10.89 -4.10 -6.52
C LEU A 39 -11.36 -4.81 -7.81
N PHE A 40 -12.39 -5.65 -7.70
CA PHE A 40 -13.05 -6.29 -8.84
C PHE A 40 -14.50 -6.65 -8.47
N PRO A 41 -15.40 -6.79 -9.46
CA PRO A 41 -16.78 -7.19 -9.19
C PRO A 41 -16.83 -8.56 -8.50
N SER A 42 -17.43 -8.64 -7.32
CA SER A 42 -17.65 -9.89 -6.60
C SER A 42 -18.92 -9.82 -5.78
N ALA A 43 -19.92 -10.64 -6.09
CA ALA A 43 -21.15 -10.73 -5.31
C ALA A 43 -20.91 -11.21 -3.87
N LYS A 44 -19.91 -12.09 -3.68
CA LYS A 44 -19.58 -12.66 -2.37
C LYS A 44 -18.87 -11.66 -1.44
N TYR A 45 -18.05 -10.78 -2.02
CA TYR A 45 -17.19 -9.88 -1.25
C TYR A 45 -17.63 -8.41 -1.33
N SER A 46 -18.64 -8.09 -2.16
CA SER A 46 -19.20 -6.74 -2.30
C SER A 46 -19.58 -6.16 -0.94
N GLY A 47 -19.09 -4.96 -0.64
CA GLY A 47 -19.40 -4.26 0.60
C GLY A 47 -18.58 -4.68 1.82
N MET A 48 -17.80 -5.78 1.76
CA MET A 48 -16.97 -6.19 2.90
C MET A 48 -15.87 -5.15 3.17
N PRO A 49 -15.64 -4.75 4.44
CA PRO A 49 -14.53 -3.87 4.79
C PRO A 49 -13.20 -4.49 4.38
N SER A 50 -12.41 -3.78 3.57
CA SER A 50 -11.14 -4.26 3.05
C SER A 50 -10.13 -3.13 2.90
N GLY A 51 -8.89 -3.38 3.33
CA GLY A 51 -7.76 -2.48 3.12
C GLY A 51 -7.28 -2.62 1.69
N GLN A 52 -7.68 -1.68 0.83
CA GLN A 52 -7.41 -1.74 -0.60
C GLN A 52 -6.75 -0.44 -1.06
N LEU A 53 -5.86 -0.52 -2.03
CA LEU A 53 -5.32 0.66 -2.73
C LEU A 53 -6.01 0.81 -4.10
N PRO A 54 -6.78 1.88 -4.35
CA PRO A 54 -7.46 2.11 -5.62
C PRO A 54 -6.52 2.91 -6.53
N ALA A 55 -5.50 2.25 -7.06
CA ALA A 55 -4.50 2.93 -7.85
C ALA A 55 -4.18 2.13 -9.11
N ASP A 56 -3.84 2.87 -10.17
CA ASP A 56 -3.16 2.31 -11.33
C ASP A 56 -1.74 1.93 -10.91
N LEU A 57 -1.55 0.64 -10.61
CA LEU A 57 -0.28 0.12 -10.12
C LEU A 57 0.81 0.11 -11.21
N SER A 58 0.42 0.02 -12.48
CA SER A 58 1.36 0.09 -13.60
C SER A 58 1.96 1.49 -13.67
N ALA A 59 1.13 2.53 -13.56
CA ALA A 59 1.60 3.91 -13.47
C ALA A 59 2.47 4.15 -12.22
N LEU A 60 2.07 3.64 -11.06
CA LEU A 60 2.79 3.84 -9.79
C LEU A 60 4.19 3.20 -9.78
N SER A 61 4.29 1.98 -10.33
CA SER A 61 5.52 1.20 -10.35
C SER A 61 6.38 1.43 -11.60
N GLY A 62 5.84 1.99 -12.67
CA GLY A 62 6.51 2.10 -13.99
C GLY A 62 6.90 0.75 -14.62
N LEU A 63 6.45 -0.38 -14.08
CA LEU A 63 6.70 -1.69 -14.67
C LEU A 63 5.73 -1.94 -15.83
N ALA A 64 6.24 -2.49 -16.94
CA ALA A 64 5.42 -2.87 -18.09
C ALA A 64 4.60 -4.15 -17.84
N ALA A 65 5.04 -5.01 -16.93
CA ALA A 65 4.37 -6.26 -16.55
C ALA A 65 4.74 -6.63 -15.10
N GLY A 66 3.90 -7.44 -14.47
CA GLY A 66 4.10 -7.92 -13.11
C GLY A 66 2.77 -8.29 -12.45
N SER A 67 2.83 -9.04 -11.36
CA SER A 67 1.68 -9.23 -10.49
C SER A 67 1.43 -7.95 -9.68
N ARG A 68 0.21 -7.76 -9.14
CA ARG A 68 -0.09 -6.61 -8.26
C ARG A 68 0.95 -6.44 -7.14
N PRO A 69 1.38 -7.50 -6.41
CA PRO A 69 2.46 -7.40 -5.44
C PRO A 69 3.79 -6.87 -5.99
N ASP A 70 4.19 -7.25 -7.20
CA ASP A 70 5.44 -6.77 -7.81
C ASP A 70 5.40 -5.26 -8.02
N HIS A 71 4.29 -4.77 -8.56
CA HIS A 71 4.08 -3.33 -8.74
C HIS A 71 4.08 -2.59 -7.39
N LEU A 72 3.43 -3.13 -6.36
CA LEU A 72 3.43 -2.54 -5.01
C LEU A 72 4.84 -2.53 -4.39
N ALA A 73 5.60 -3.60 -4.56
CA ALA A 73 6.96 -3.71 -4.03
C ALA A 73 7.89 -2.69 -4.68
N VAL A 74 7.84 -2.55 -6.01
CA VAL A 74 8.64 -1.55 -6.74
C VAL A 74 8.21 -0.14 -6.39
N ALA A 75 6.91 0.12 -6.28
CA ALA A 75 6.40 1.43 -5.86
C ALA A 75 6.87 1.79 -4.45
N ALA A 76 6.87 0.84 -3.51
CA ALA A 76 7.34 1.06 -2.15
C ALA A 76 8.87 1.13 -2.02
N ALA A 77 9.63 0.61 -2.98
CA ALA A 77 11.10 0.62 -2.92
C ALA A 77 11.74 1.90 -3.50
N ARG A 78 10.95 2.77 -4.15
CA ARG A 78 11.38 4.05 -4.70
C ARG A 78 11.43 5.13 -3.63
#